data_AF-A0A0F9K753-F1
#
_entry.id   AF-A0A0F9K753-F1
#
_cell.length_a   1.000
_cell.length_b   1.000
_cell.length_c   1.000
_cell.angle_alpha   90.00
_cell.angle_beta   90.00
_cell.angle_gamma   90.00
#
_symmetry.space_group_name_H-M   'P 1'
#
loop_
_entity.id
_entity.type
_entity.pdbx_description
1 polymer ?
#
loop_
_entity_poly.entity_id
_entity_poly.type
_entity_poly.pdbx_seq_one_letter_code
_entity_poly.pdbx_strand_id
1 'polypeptide(L)'
;PSEQFSVSMSLKGWIETTIKECPQHKFLFLTKQPQNLAKWSPFPDNCWVGVSATNNHQAAAAYAWLDRIEAKVKYVSLEPLLSWESDNAANSVMAWQPNIVDWLILGAQTKPTVMPKVEWVREIVEAADKTGIPVFLKDSLQALWKDDPFYPEWAMGKDDFCLRQEMPK
;
A
#
# COMPACT_ATOMS: atom_id res chain seq x y z
N PRO A 1 22.54 40.73 6.01
CA PRO A 1 21.22 41.24 6.44
C PRO A 1 20.21 40.10 6.40
N SER A 2 19.92 39.58 7.58
CA SER A 2 18.94 38.54 7.88
C SER A 2 17.56 38.95 7.38
N GLU A 3 17.05 38.27 6.35
CA GLU A 3 15.60 38.22 6.17
C GLU A 3 15.03 37.27 7.22
N GLN A 4 14.48 37.92 8.23
CA GLN A 4 13.72 37.33 9.31
C GLN A 4 12.44 36.74 8.70
N PHE A 5 12.46 35.47 8.32
CA PHE A 5 11.23 34.74 7.97
C PHE A 5 10.43 34.47 9.25
N SER A 6 9.70 35.49 9.72
CA SER A 6 8.64 35.30 10.70
C SER A 6 7.30 35.13 9.98
N VAL A 7 7.05 33.92 9.51
CA VAL A 7 5.71 33.38 9.32
C VAL A 7 5.76 32.00 9.95
N SER A 8 4.97 31.74 10.99
CA SER A 8 4.85 30.38 11.52
C SER A 8 4.19 29.51 10.46
N MET A 9 5.00 28.91 9.59
CA MET A 9 4.50 27.97 8.60
C MET A 9 3.75 26.86 9.33
N SER A 10 2.54 26.57 8.84
CA SER A 10 1.79 25.41 9.35
C SER A 10 2.60 24.14 9.12
N LEU A 11 2.34 23.09 9.90
CA LEU A 11 2.95 21.78 9.70
C LEU A 11 2.77 21.29 8.25
N LYS A 12 1.60 21.53 7.66
CA LYS A 12 1.31 21.21 6.26
C LYS A 12 2.25 21.95 5.30
N GLY A 13 2.46 23.25 5.52
CA GLY A 13 3.41 24.03 4.72
C GLY A 13 4.82 23.45 4.81
N TRP A 14 5.29 23.11 6.02
CA TRP A 14 6.64 22.55 6.20
C TRP A 14 6.84 21.22 5.47
N ILE A 15 5.83 20.34 5.53
CA ILE A 15 5.83 19.06 4.83
C ILE A 15 5.88 19.29 3.31
N GLU A 16 5.02 20.17 2.78
CA GLU A 16 4.98 20.48 1.34
C GLU A 16 6.30 21.08 0.83
N THR A 17 6.90 22.00 1.58
CA THR A 17 8.21 22.57 1.21
C THR A 17 9.29 21.50 1.19
N THR A 18 9.35 20.65 2.22
CA THR A 18 10.32 19.56 2.30
C THR A 18 10.21 18.61 1.11
N ILE A 19 8.98 18.23 0.74
CA ILE A 19 8.72 17.34 -0.40
C ILE A 19 9.23 17.96 -1.71
N LYS A 20 8.96 19.25 -1.92
CA LYS A 20 9.35 19.98 -3.13
C LYS A 20 10.87 20.18 -3.22
N GLU A 21 11.53 20.44 -2.10
CA GLU A 21 12.98 20.64 -2.05
C GLU A 21 13.77 19.32 -2.12
N CYS A 22 13.11 18.17 -1.94
CA CYS A 22 13.72 16.85 -1.98
C CYS A 22 13.17 15.95 -3.11
N PRO A 23 13.30 16.35 -4.40
CA PRO A 23 12.76 15.58 -5.52
C PRO A 23 13.40 14.20 -5.69
N GLN A 24 14.60 13.98 -5.15
CA GLN A 24 15.30 12.68 -5.15
C GLN A 24 14.65 11.64 -4.21
N HIS A 25 13.81 12.07 -3.27
CA HIS A 25 13.17 11.19 -2.29
C HIS A 25 11.72 10.89 -2.70
N LYS A 26 11.31 9.64 -2.50
CA LYS A 26 9.90 9.23 -2.56
C LYS A 26 9.33 9.26 -1.15
N PHE A 27 8.28 10.05 -0.95
CA PHE A 27 7.60 10.19 0.34
C PHE A 27 6.36 9.31 0.35
N LEU A 28 6.36 8.26 1.17
CA LEU A 28 5.22 7.37 1.34
C LEU A 28 4.31 7.91 2.44
N PHE A 29 3.13 8.39 2.05
CA PHE A 29 2.05 8.71 2.97
C PHE A 29 1.20 7.47 3.22
N LEU A 30 0.89 7.18 4.48
CA LEU A 30 0.06 6.04 4.85
C LEU A 30 -0.90 6.44 5.97
N THR A 31 -2.17 6.10 5.84
CA THR A 31 -3.19 6.42 6.86
C THR A 31 -4.26 5.36 6.98
N LYS A 32 -4.92 5.31 8.14
CA LYS A 32 -6.20 4.59 8.33
C LYS A 32 -7.43 5.49 8.15
N GLN A 33 -7.21 6.79 7.91
CA GLN A 33 -8.26 7.81 7.77
C GLN A 33 -8.17 8.50 6.40
N PRO A 34 -8.48 7.78 5.29
CA PRO A 34 -8.29 8.27 3.93
C PRO A 34 -9.12 9.52 3.59
N GLN A 35 -10.23 9.75 4.30
CA GLN A 35 -11.04 10.99 4.18
C GLN A 35 -10.24 12.27 4.48
N ASN A 36 -9.12 12.16 5.22
CA ASN A 36 -8.25 13.30 5.48
C ASN A 36 -7.21 13.52 4.38
N LEU A 37 -6.86 12.51 3.59
CA LEU A 37 -5.92 12.65 2.46
C LEU A 37 -6.53 13.45 1.30
N ALA A 38 -7.83 13.34 1.09
CA ALA A 38 -8.52 14.15 0.07
C ALA A 38 -8.30 15.67 0.26
N LYS A 39 -8.07 16.12 1.51
CA LYS A 39 -7.77 17.54 1.85
C LYS A 39 -6.36 17.98 1.45
N TRP A 40 -5.51 17.04 1.05
CA TRP A 40 -4.13 17.26 0.61
C TRP A 40 -3.96 17.02 -0.89
N SER A 41 -5.01 16.54 -1.57
CA SER A 41 -5.02 16.39 -3.02
C SER A 41 -5.03 17.77 -3.72
N PRO A 42 -4.33 17.95 -4.84
CA PRO A 42 -3.43 16.99 -5.49
C PRO A 42 -2.06 16.88 -4.78
N PHE A 43 -1.47 15.69 -4.82
CA PHE A 43 -0.15 15.43 -4.27
C PHE A 43 0.97 15.64 -5.30
N PRO A 44 2.16 16.13 -4.90
CA PRO A 44 3.34 16.15 -5.76
C PRO A 44 3.74 14.76 -6.28
N ASP A 45 4.40 14.71 -7.44
CA ASP A 45 4.82 13.46 -8.11
C ASP A 45 5.64 12.50 -7.25
N ASN A 46 6.46 13.02 -6.34
CA ASN A 46 7.30 12.24 -5.43
C ASN A 46 6.58 11.84 -4.13
N CYS A 47 5.28 12.07 -4.03
CA CYS A 47 4.41 11.58 -2.96
C CYS A 47 3.63 10.35 -3.41
N TRP A 48 3.88 9.23 -2.75
CA TRP A 48 3.13 8.00 -2.93
C TRP A 48 2.10 7.92 -1.80
N VAL A 49 0.83 7.79 -2.15
CA VAL A 49 -0.28 7.95 -1.20
C VAL A 49 -0.95 6.62 -0.97
N GLY A 50 -1.04 6.20 0.29
CA GLY A 50 -1.60 4.92 0.62
C GLY A 50 -2.53 4.91 1.81
N VAL A 51 -3.32 3.84 1.84
CA VAL A 51 -4.30 3.57 2.89
C VAL A 51 -4.02 2.21 3.49
N SER A 52 -4.00 2.14 4.82
CA SER A 52 -3.94 0.88 5.54
C SER A 52 -5.33 0.29 5.68
N ALA A 53 -5.48 -0.98 5.36
CA ALA A 53 -6.70 -1.76 5.54
C ALA A 53 -6.36 -3.10 6.19
N THR A 54 -7.15 -3.53 7.16
CA THR A 54 -6.91 -4.81 7.87
C THR A 54 -7.85 -5.94 7.45
N ASN A 55 -8.80 -5.63 6.56
CA ASN A 55 -9.79 -6.57 6.02
C ASN A 55 -10.37 -6.07 4.68
N ASN A 56 -11.16 -6.92 4.02
CA ASN A 56 -11.83 -6.64 2.75
C ASN A 56 -12.73 -5.38 2.79
N HIS A 57 -13.48 -5.14 3.86
CA HIS A 57 -14.33 -3.95 4.00
C HIS A 57 -13.52 -2.65 4.03
N GLN A 58 -12.43 -2.62 4.80
CA GLN A 58 -11.52 -1.48 4.82
C GLN A 58 -10.80 -1.32 3.48
N ALA A 59 -10.47 -2.42 2.79
CA ALA A 59 -9.85 -2.39 1.47
C ALA A 59 -10.79 -1.78 0.42
N ALA A 60 -12.08 -2.15 0.43
CA ALA A 60 -13.09 -1.55 -0.44
C ALA A 60 -13.29 -0.05 -0.14
N ALA A 61 -13.32 0.33 1.14
CA ALA A 61 -13.36 1.74 1.53
C ALA A 61 -12.10 2.50 1.10
N ALA A 62 -10.92 1.90 1.23
CA ALA A 62 -9.66 2.45 0.76
C ALA A 62 -9.69 2.74 -0.74
N TYR A 63 -10.14 1.77 -1.54
CA TYR A 63 -10.31 1.92 -2.98
C TYR A 63 -11.22 3.12 -3.32
N ALA A 64 -12.40 3.19 -2.70
CA ALA A 64 -13.36 4.27 -2.96
C ALA A 64 -12.85 5.67 -2.60
N TRP A 65 -11.96 5.78 -1.61
CA TRP A 65 -11.33 7.06 -1.26
C TRP A 65 -10.13 7.38 -2.14
N LEU A 66 -9.32 6.38 -2.51
CA LEU A 66 -8.16 6.56 -3.40
C LEU A 66 -8.60 6.99 -4.81
N ASP A 67 -9.78 6.55 -5.27
CA ASP A 67 -10.39 7.02 -6.52
C ASP A 67 -10.62 8.55 -6.54
N ARG A 68 -10.78 9.16 -5.35
CA ARG A 68 -11.02 10.62 -5.20
C ARG A 68 -9.73 11.42 -4.94
N ILE A 69 -8.58 10.76 -4.90
CA ILE A 69 -7.29 11.37 -4.60
C ILE A 69 -6.44 11.41 -5.88
N GLU A 70 -5.89 12.58 -6.16
CA GLU A 70 -4.92 12.78 -7.23
C GLU A 70 -3.51 12.66 -6.66
N ALA A 71 -2.83 11.58 -7.04
CA ALA A 71 -1.44 11.29 -6.70
C ALA A 71 -0.85 10.39 -7.80
N LYS A 72 0.47 10.48 -8.01
CA LYS A 72 1.17 9.70 -9.04
C LYS A 72 1.13 8.19 -8.80
N VAL A 73 1.23 7.80 -7.53
CA VAL A 73 1.13 6.40 -7.09
C VAL A 73 0.20 6.33 -5.90
N LYS A 74 -0.82 5.47 -6.02
CA LYS A 74 -1.79 5.15 -4.98
C LYS A 74 -1.65 3.69 -4.57
N TYR A 75 -1.63 3.41 -3.27
CA TYR A 75 -1.41 2.04 -2.79
C TYR A 75 -2.30 1.65 -1.62
N VAL A 76 -2.54 0.35 -1.48
CA VAL A 76 -3.21 -0.19 -0.29
C VAL A 76 -2.24 -1.10 0.44
N SER A 77 -2.03 -0.81 1.73
CA SER A 77 -1.31 -1.68 2.65
C SER A 77 -2.33 -2.52 3.40
N LEU A 78 -2.44 -3.79 3.01
CA LEU A 78 -3.31 -4.79 3.62
C LEU A 78 -2.64 -5.36 4.88
N GLU A 79 -2.54 -4.53 5.92
CA GLU A 79 -1.73 -4.80 7.10
C GLU A 79 -2.30 -4.30 8.43
N PRO A 80 -2.29 -5.16 9.46
CA PRO A 80 -2.21 -6.61 9.33
C PRO A 80 -3.45 -7.16 8.61
N LEU A 81 -3.29 -8.17 7.75
CA LEU A 81 -4.42 -8.84 7.11
C LEU A 81 -5.12 -9.77 8.12
N LEU A 82 -6.06 -9.22 8.90
CA LEU A 82 -6.71 -9.91 10.02
C LEU A 82 -7.91 -10.76 9.60
N SER A 83 -8.59 -10.37 8.52
CA SER A 83 -9.64 -11.17 7.91
C SER A 83 -9.75 -10.91 6.41
N TRP A 84 -10.15 -11.93 5.68
CA TRP A 84 -10.45 -11.84 4.25
C TRP A 84 -11.64 -12.73 3.94
N GLU A 85 -12.74 -12.11 3.50
CA GLU A 85 -13.95 -12.82 3.08
C GLU A 85 -14.10 -12.61 1.57
N SER A 86 -13.84 -13.67 0.81
CA SER A 86 -13.85 -13.70 -0.65
C SER A 86 -15.25 -13.89 -1.25
N ASP A 87 -16.26 -14.16 -0.42
CA ASP A 87 -17.61 -14.55 -0.88
C ASP A 87 -18.38 -13.41 -1.56
N ASN A 88 -17.88 -12.17 -1.47
CA ASN A 88 -18.42 -11.03 -2.19
C ASN A 88 -17.43 -10.54 -3.25
N ALA A 89 -17.68 -10.94 -4.50
CA ALA A 89 -16.87 -10.55 -5.65
C ALA A 89 -16.71 -9.02 -5.82
N ALA A 90 -17.68 -8.22 -5.39
CA ALA A 90 -17.60 -6.76 -5.47
C ALA A 90 -16.55 -6.15 -4.52
N ASN A 91 -16.17 -6.87 -3.46
CA ASN A 91 -15.14 -6.45 -2.50
C ASN A 91 -13.78 -7.11 -2.77
N SER A 92 -13.66 -7.87 -3.87
CA SER A 92 -12.41 -8.51 -4.29
C SER A 92 -11.49 -7.51 -4.99
N VAL A 93 -10.18 -7.72 -4.85
CA VAL A 93 -9.15 -7.04 -5.66
C VAL A 93 -9.38 -7.25 -7.16
N MET A 94 -10.08 -8.31 -7.58
CA MET A 94 -10.45 -8.53 -8.97
C MET A 94 -11.30 -7.40 -9.58
N ALA A 95 -12.02 -6.62 -8.76
CA ALA A 95 -12.82 -5.49 -9.22
C ALA A 95 -12.00 -4.19 -9.34
N TRP A 96 -10.73 -4.19 -8.94
CA TRP A 96 -9.91 -2.99 -8.85
C TRP A 96 -9.26 -2.66 -10.18
N GLN A 97 -9.24 -1.37 -10.51
CA GLN A 97 -8.63 -0.89 -11.74
C GLN A 97 -7.20 -0.40 -11.46
N PRO A 98 -6.21 -0.79 -12.28
CA PRO A 98 -4.94 -0.10 -12.33
C PRO A 98 -5.21 1.39 -12.66
N ASN A 99 -4.46 2.33 -12.08
CA ASN A 99 -4.70 3.80 -12.02
C ASN A 99 -5.60 4.30 -10.88
N ILE A 100 -6.40 3.44 -10.24
CA ILE A 100 -7.05 3.77 -8.96
C ILE A 100 -6.18 3.28 -7.80
N VAL A 101 -5.74 2.03 -7.88
CA VAL A 101 -4.71 1.45 -7.01
C VAL A 101 -3.60 0.92 -7.89
N ASP A 102 -2.39 1.41 -7.66
CA ASP A 102 -1.20 1.12 -8.44
C ASP A 102 -0.29 0.09 -7.76
N TRP A 103 -0.51 -0.19 -6.48
CA TRP A 103 0.35 -1.07 -5.70
C TRP A 103 -0.35 -1.66 -4.48
N LEU A 104 -0.06 -2.94 -4.21
CA LEU A 104 -0.52 -3.65 -3.02
C LEU A 104 0.66 -4.04 -2.15
N ILE A 105 0.53 -3.82 -0.84
CA ILE A 105 1.50 -4.25 0.16
C ILE A 105 0.79 -5.18 1.14
N LEU A 106 1.29 -6.40 1.33
CA LEU A 106 0.73 -7.37 2.27
C LEU A 106 1.72 -7.69 3.37
N GLY A 107 1.23 -7.84 4.59
CA GLY A 107 2.06 -8.13 5.76
C GLY A 107 1.27 -8.68 6.94
N ALA A 108 1.99 -9.37 7.82
CA ALA A 108 1.47 -9.84 9.10
C ALA A 108 1.60 -8.80 10.21
N GLN A 109 0.82 -8.95 11.28
CA GLN A 109 1.08 -8.24 12.52
C GLN A 109 2.33 -8.83 13.16
N THR A 110 3.30 -8.01 13.56
CA THR A 110 4.55 -8.51 14.16
C THR A 110 4.54 -8.50 15.69
N LYS A 111 3.69 -7.68 16.34
CA LYS A 111 3.64 -7.54 17.81
C LYS A 111 2.21 -7.28 18.32
N PRO A 112 1.55 -8.25 18.98
CA PRO A 112 1.88 -9.69 18.96
C PRO A 112 1.86 -10.24 17.52
N THR A 113 2.58 -11.34 17.27
CA THR A 113 2.58 -11.95 15.94
C THR A 113 1.22 -12.54 15.63
N VAL A 114 0.57 -12.04 14.58
CA VAL A 114 -0.67 -12.60 14.04
C VAL A 114 -0.48 -12.75 12.54
N MET A 115 -0.37 -14.01 12.10
CA MET A 115 -0.20 -14.34 10.70
C MET A 115 -1.57 -14.39 9.99
N PRO A 116 -1.68 -13.85 8.76
CA PRO A 116 -2.85 -14.13 7.94
C PRO A 116 -2.86 -15.61 7.56
N LYS A 117 -4.00 -16.10 7.08
CA LYS A 117 -4.02 -17.41 6.41
C LYS A 117 -3.35 -17.31 5.04
N VAL A 118 -2.60 -18.34 4.65
CA VAL A 118 -1.85 -18.35 3.38
C VAL A 118 -2.78 -18.25 2.17
N GLU A 119 -3.97 -18.84 2.26
CA GLU A 119 -5.01 -18.78 1.23
C GLU A 119 -5.47 -17.34 0.97
N TRP A 120 -5.57 -16.49 2.00
CA TRP A 120 -5.95 -15.08 1.84
C TRP A 120 -4.90 -14.30 1.07
N VAL A 121 -3.62 -14.52 1.41
CA VAL A 121 -2.50 -13.89 0.71
C VAL A 121 -2.50 -14.33 -0.75
N ARG A 122 -2.65 -15.64 -1.01
CA ARG A 122 -2.70 -16.21 -2.35
C ARG A 122 -3.83 -15.62 -3.18
N GLU A 123 -5.05 -15.56 -2.63
CA GLU A 123 -6.22 -15.02 -3.33
C GLU A 123 -6.02 -13.56 -3.75
N ILE A 124 -5.46 -12.74 -2.86
CA ILE A 124 -5.15 -11.34 -3.15
C ILE A 124 -4.10 -11.23 -4.27
N VAL A 125 -3.04 -12.04 -4.18
CA VAL A 125 -1.96 -12.05 -5.18
C VAL A 125 -2.47 -12.47 -6.56
N GLU A 126 -3.21 -13.58 -6.64
CA GLU A 126 -3.77 -14.05 -7.90
C GLU A 126 -4.79 -13.05 -8.50
N ALA A 127 -5.53 -12.33 -7.65
CA ALA A 127 -6.41 -11.26 -8.10
C ALA A 127 -5.62 -10.06 -8.63
N ALA A 128 -4.54 -9.67 -7.95
CA ALA A 128 -3.65 -8.59 -8.37
C ALA A 128 -2.94 -8.90 -9.69
N ASP A 129 -2.53 -10.16 -9.89
CA ASP A 129 -1.94 -10.64 -11.14
C ASP A 129 -2.90 -10.48 -12.33
N LYS A 130 -4.18 -10.79 -12.11
CA LYS A 130 -5.23 -10.64 -13.14
C LYS A 130 -5.53 -9.18 -13.48
N THR A 131 -5.38 -8.26 -12.53
CA THR A 131 -5.60 -6.81 -12.75
C THR A 131 -4.32 -6.07 -13.14
N GLY A 132 -3.16 -6.73 -13.07
CA GLY A 132 -1.86 -6.14 -13.36
C GLY A 132 -1.33 -5.22 -12.27
N ILE A 133 -1.87 -5.29 -11.06
CA ILE A 133 -1.41 -4.50 -9.91
C ILE A 133 -0.21 -5.20 -9.27
N PRO A 134 0.98 -4.56 -9.19
CA PRO A 134 2.14 -5.15 -8.54
C PRO A 134 1.91 -5.38 -7.05
N VAL A 135 2.54 -6.44 -6.53
CA VAL A 135 2.43 -6.84 -5.12
C VAL A 135 3.80 -6.84 -4.43
N PHE A 136 3.84 -6.22 -3.25
CA PHE A 136 4.94 -6.32 -2.29
C PHE A 136 4.51 -7.15 -1.08
N LEU A 137 5.06 -8.36 -0.95
CA LEU A 137 4.93 -9.20 0.23
C LEU A 137 6.04 -8.85 1.22
N LYS A 138 5.66 -8.37 2.42
CA LYS A 138 6.63 -8.04 3.47
C LYS A 138 7.26 -9.28 4.06
N ASP A 139 8.48 -9.12 4.57
CA ASP A 139 9.22 -10.17 5.29
C ASP A 139 8.48 -10.70 6.52
N SER A 140 7.54 -9.93 7.08
CA SER A 140 6.67 -10.42 8.15
C SER A 140 5.79 -11.61 7.74
N LEU A 141 5.64 -11.89 6.44
CA LEU A 141 4.95 -13.06 5.91
C LEU A 141 5.83 -14.30 5.78
N GLN A 142 7.17 -14.19 5.89
CA GLN A 142 8.08 -15.34 5.67
C GLN A 142 7.73 -16.55 6.54
N ALA A 143 7.22 -16.31 7.75
CA ALA A 143 6.80 -17.37 8.68
C ALA A 143 5.65 -18.25 8.15
N LEU A 144 4.94 -17.85 7.08
CA LEU A 144 3.95 -18.69 6.41
C LEU A 144 4.57 -19.92 5.73
N TRP A 145 5.86 -19.84 5.37
CA TRP A 145 6.58 -20.87 4.61
C TRP A 145 7.80 -21.39 5.37
N LYS A 146 7.84 -21.23 6.69
CA LYS A 146 9.00 -21.60 7.52
C LYS A 146 9.44 -23.06 7.38
N ASP A 147 8.50 -23.94 7.01
CA ASP A 147 8.71 -25.38 6.86
C ASP A 147 8.92 -25.79 5.38
N ASP A 148 8.81 -24.84 4.45
CA ASP A 148 8.98 -25.05 3.01
C ASP A 148 10.36 -24.54 2.55
N PRO A 149 11.11 -25.30 1.75
CA PRO A 149 12.43 -24.88 1.26
C PRO A 149 12.35 -23.79 0.17
N PHE A 150 11.17 -23.54 -0.40
CA PHE A 150 10.94 -22.59 -1.48
C PHE A 150 9.61 -21.88 -1.31
N TYR A 151 9.55 -20.61 -1.71
CA TYR A 151 8.27 -19.91 -1.86
C TYR A 151 7.46 -20.51 -3.01
N PRO A 152 6.13 -20.58 -2.89
CA PRO A 152 5.30 -20.94 -4.03
C PRO A 152 5.46 -19.89 -5.14
N GLU A 153 5.27 -20.29 -6.40
CA GLU A 153 5.51 -19.45 -7.58
C GLU A 153 4.86 -18.07 -7.48
N TRP A 154 3.61 -17.98 -6.99
CA TRP A 154 2.88 -16.72 -6.83
C TRP A 154 3.49 -15.78 -5.77
N ALA A 155 4.23 -16.32 -4.79
CA ALA A 155 4.89 -15.57 -3.72
C ALA A 155 6.37 -15.31 -4.00
N MET A 156 6.93 -15.82 -5.10
CA MET A 156 8.35 -15.72 -5.42
C MET A 156 8.65 -14.47 -6.25
N GLY A 157 9.77 -13.80 -5.94
CA GLY A 157 10.34 -12.74 -6.75
C GLY A 157 10.83 -13.27 -8.10
N LYS A 158 10.84 -12.41 -9.13
CA LYS A 158 11.19 -12.81 -10.50
C LYS A 158 12.68 -13.09 -10.70
N ASP A 159 13.54 -12.56 -9.83
CA ASP A 159 14.97 -12.44 -10.13
C ASP A 159 15.90 -13.24 -9.20
N ASP A 160 15.45 -13.76 -8.05
CA ASP A 160 16.39 -14.15 -6.97
C ASP A 160 15.88 -15.18 -5.95
N PHE A 161 14.82 -15.95 -6.23
CA PHE A 161 14.19 -16.86 -5.25
C PHE A 161 13.77 -16.18 -3.93
N CYS A 162 13.73 -14.84 -3.89
CA CYS A 162 13.30 -14.11 -2.71
C CYS A 162 11.77 -14.02 -2.66
N LEU A 163 11.26 -13.47 -1.56
CA LEU A 163 9.85 -13.17 -1.42
C LEU A 163 9.45 -12.06 -2.41
N ARG A 164 8.31 -12.18 -3.07
CA ARG A 164 7.83 -11.24 -4.09
C ARG A 164 7.75 -9.81 -3.55
N GLN A 165 8.61 -8.92 -4.05
CA GLN A 165 8.70 -7.50 -3.65
C GLN A 165 8.63 -6.57 -4.87
N GLU A 166 7.52 -6.63 -5.61
CA GLU A 166 7.34 -5.79 -6.79
C GLU A 166 7.07 -4.32 -6.42
N MET A 167 7.51 -3.41 -7.27
CA MET A 167 7.29 -1.97 -7.13
C MET A 167 6.37 -1.46 -8.25
N PRO A 168 5.56 -0.41 -8.00
CA PRO A 168 4.81 0.25 -9.06
C PRO A 168 5.75 0.93 -10.06
N LYS A 169 5.29 1.03 -11.31
CA LYS A 169 6.02 1.64 -12.42
C LYS A 169 6.09 3.16 -12.31
#